data_AF-A0A924YKB0-F1
#
_entry.id   AF-A0A924YKB0-F1
#
_cell.length_a   1.000
_cell.length_b   1.000
_cell.length_c   1.000
_cell.angle_alpha   90.00
_cell.angle_beta   90.00
_cell.angle_gamma   90.00
#
_symmetry.space_group_name_H-M   'P 1'
#
loop_
_entity.id
_entity.type
_entity.pdbx_description
1 polymer ?
#
loop_
_entity_poly.entity_id
_entity_poly.type
_entity_poly.pdbx_seq_one_letter_code
_entity_poly.pdbx_strand_id
1 'polypeptide(L)'
;MKPSKITGHWGEDAVGFKWTEQDSVDNRLQQMDVGRFYSATIWTPKEMTLKGIAVRIGEKSEASVLFDTELLRVVCGWTGEFLEFNPARYGIISPPKVGKEIAFHSPRQPGWSREGEFKDPRAKPFGPLPREWAKYRGLHLHGDRVVFEYSVGPQQVVVLESPWLETIDGEKVFSRELEIAPSNSDLELLVAEPGTPVKLIHEPNVATLARHDGKGPITVKVPPHAQPVRLTLYYPASAKSASTVFQKLDERTRTPRISRKDTEKTSLLQLVEPGPARWTHEITTRGVVSDKDEPLVVDTLTLPFDNPYKALMFVGGHDFFVSGTALAAGAGDRKPSELPAASAVPLTQAFDAALCTLHGDVWLVSGIDDKLEKLTWKRFATGLFQPLGLKIVKNQIYVVGRDQITRLHDLNDDGEADWYENFNNDGQVSANGHEYVTCLETDSRGWFYFLKGNCDGKTDHDGCLLRVSL
;
A
#
# COMPACT_ATOMS: atom_id res chain seq x y z
N MET A 1 14.50 39.12 -33.21
CA MET A 1 14.54 37.82 -32.50
C MET A 1 13.74 37.97 -31.21
N LYS A 2 12.77 37.09 -30.94
CA LYS A 2 12.17 37.02 -29.59
C LYS A 2 13.27 36.57 -28.63
N PRO A 3 13.51 37.22 -27.48
CA PRO A 3 14.44 36.69 -26.50
C PRO A 3 14.00 35.28 -26.10
N SER A 4 14.95 34.34 -26.08
CA SER A 4 14.71 32.98 -25.59
C SER A 4 14.12 33.08 -24.19
N LYS A 5 12.94 32.47 -23.97
CA LYS A 5 12.34 32.36 -22.64
C LYS A 5 13.38 31.77 -21.70
N ILE A 6 13.74 32.50 -20.64
CA ILE A 6 14.62 31.99 -19.59
C ILE A 6 13.85 30.89 -18.86
N THR A 7 14.23 29.64 -19.07
CA THR A 7 13.68 28.44 -18.42
C THR A 7 14.37 28.19 -17.08
N GLY A 8 14.44 29.19 -16.22
CA GLY A 8 14.92 29.05 -14.84
C GLY A 8 13.72 28.93 -13.90
N HIS A 9 13.73 27.95 -13.00
CA HIS A 9 12.57 27.66 -12.15
C HIS A 9 12.46 28.57 -10.91
N TRP A 10 13.51 29.34 -10.58
CA TRP A 10 13.58 30.16 -9.36
C TRP A 10 14.21 31.55 -9.49
N GLY A 11 14.44 32.04 -10.72
CA GLY A 11 15.15 33.31 -10.93
C GLY A 11 16.62 33.19 -10.50
N GLU A 12 17.51 33.01 -11.48
CA GLU A 12 18.96 32.87 -11.26
C GLU A 12 19.54 34.00 -10.38
N ASP A 13 18.97 35.20 -10.51
CA ASP A 13 19.32 36.38 -9.72
C ASP A 13 19.00 36.26 -8.22
N ALA A 14 18.01 35.44 -7.83
CA ALA A 14 17.56 35.31 -6.43
C ALA A 14 18.35 34.27 -5.63
N VAL A 15 18.81 33.20 -6.29
CA VAL A 15 19.50 32.07 -5.64
C VAL A 15 20.99 32.00 -5.95
N GLY A 16 21.50 32.83 -6.87
CA GLY A 16 22.93 32.94 -7.18
C GLY A 16 23.50 31.78 -8.00
N PHE A 17 22.64 30.89 -8.50
CA PHE A 17 23.01 29.83 -9.44
C PHE A 17 21.86 29.51 -10.39
N LYS A 18 22.21 29.01 -11.58
CA LYS A 18 21.21 28.54 -12.55
C LYS A 18 20.77 27.12 -12.16
N TRP A 19 19.48 26.97 -11.89
CA TRP A 19 18.84 25.67 -11.67
C TRP A 19 17.73 25.44 -12.70
N THR A 20 17.90 24.41 -13.51
CA THR A 20 16.95 23.96 -14.53
C THR A 20 16.23 22.70 -14.06
N GLU A 21 15.07 22.41 -14.65
CA GLU A 21 14.38 21.13 -14.39
C GLU A 21 15.27 19.92 -14.67
N GLN A 22 16.16 20.02 -15.67
CA GLN A 22 17.09 18.96 -16.04
C GLN A 22 18.06 18.61 -14.91
N ASP A 23 18.42 19.59 -14.08
CA ASP A 23 19.31 19.39 -12.93
C ASP A 23 18.64 18.60 -11.80
N SER A 24 17.31 18.46 -11.84
CA SER A 24 16.52 17.66 -10.90
C SER A 24 16.18 16.25 -11.42
N VAL A 25 16.50 15.95 -12.68
CA VAL A 25 16.19 14.66 -13.31
C VAL A 25 17.15 13.60 -12.77
N ASP A 26 16.61 12.66 -12.00
CA ASP A 26 17.36 11.58 -11.39
C ASP A 26 16.52 10.29 -11.42
N ASN A 27 17.07 9.25 -12.05
CA ASN A 27 16.39 7.99 -12.27
C ASN A 27 16.70 6.91 -11.21
N ARG A 28 17.26 7.28 -10.05
CA ARG A 28 17.56 6.31 -8.99
C ARG A 28 16.32 5.62 -8.42
N LEU A 29 15.16 6.28 -8.41
CA LEU A 29 13.91 5.64 -8.00
C LEU A 29 13.57 4.40 -8.84
N GLN A 30 13.86 4.41 -10.14
CA GLN A 30 13.66 3.24 -11.00
C GLN A 30 14.54 2.04 -10.61
N GLN A 31 15.65 2.30 -9.92
CA GLN A 31 16.61 1.28 -9.47
C GLN A 31 16.41 0.86 -8.01
N MET A 32 15.60 1.60 -7.26
CA MET A 32 15.32 1.35 -5.85
C MET A 32 14.53 0.05 -5.70
N ASP A 33 14.92 -0.77 -4.73
CA ASP A 33 14.07 -1.87 -4.28
C ASP A 33 12.94 -1.30 -3.42
N VAL A 34 11.81 -0.99 -4.07
CA VAL A 34 10.58 -0.50 -3.43
C VAL A 34 9.79 -1.61 -2.73
N GLY A 35 10.27 -2.86 -2.76
CA GLY A 35 9.61 -4.03 -2.18
C GLY A 35 8.50 -4.62 -3.05
N ARG A 36 7.59 -5.36 -2.39
CA ARG A 36 6.56 -6.18 -3.06
C ARG A 36 5.42 -5.35 -3.65
N PHE A 37 5.16 -4.19 -3.08
CA PHE A 37 4.13 -3.28 -3.54
C PHE A 37 4.61 -1.82 -3.53
N TYR A 38 3.91 -0.97 -4.26
CA TYR A 38 4.14 0.48 -4.27
C TYR A 38 2.82 1.24 -4.38
N SER A 39 2.58 2.13 -3.43
CA SER A 39 1.36 2.94 -3.33
C SER A 39 1.59 4.31 -3.95
N ALA A 40 0.75 4.68 -4.90
CA ALA A 40 0.82 5.98 -5.56
C ALA A 40 -0.49 6.32 -6.29
N THR A 41 -0.58 7.56 -6.76
CA THR A 41 -1.37 7.88 -7.94
C THR A 41 -0.70 7.21 -9.14
N ILE A 42 -1.35 6.28 -9.81
CA ILE A 42 -0.75 5.44 -10.87
C ILE A 42 -1.53 5.61 -12.17
N TRP A 43 -0.80 5.83 -13.26
CA TRP A 43 -1.36 5.98 -14.59
C TRP A 43 -1.46 4.64 -15.30
N THR A 44 -2.64 4.33 -15.83
CA THR A 44 -2.87 3.29 -16.82
C THR A 44 -3.13 3.93 -18.18
N PRO A 45 -3.02 3.17 -19.29
CA PRO A 45 -3.37 3.70 -20.62
C PRO A 45 -4.81 4.23 -20.74
N LYS A 46 -5.71 3.84 -19.82
CA LYS A 46 -7.13 4.21 -19.84
C LYS A 46 -7.50 5.30 -18.83
N GLU A 47 -6.85 5.31 -17.67
CA GLU A 47 -7.26 6.14 -16.55
C GLU A 47 -6.14 6.38 -15.53
N MET A 48 -6.41 7.23 -14.55
CA MET A 48 -5.54 7.44 -13.40
C MET A 48 -6.21 6.90 -12.15
N THR A 49 -5.51 6.01 -11.44
CA THR A 49 -5.91 5.46 -10.16
C THR A 49 -5.30 6.33 -9.06
N LEU A 50 -6.11 7.06 -8.29
CA LEU A 50 -5.60 8.10 -7.38
C LEU A 50 -5.00 7.52 -6.10
N LYS A 51 -5.58 6.43 -5.56
CA LYS A 51 -5.03 5.66 -4.44
C LYS A 51 -4.77 4.22 -4.87
N GLY A 52 -3.79 4.08 -5.75
CA GLY A 52 -3.41 2.80 -6.33
C GLY A 52 -2.36 2.08 -5.51
N ILE A 53 -2.46 0.76 -5.42
CA ILE A 53 -1.43 -0.14 -4.90
C ILE A 53 -1.03 -1.08 -6.02
N ALA A 54 0.15 -0.89 -6.60
CA ALA A 54 0.73 -1.84 -7.54
C ALA A 54 1.45 -2.94 -6.78
N VAL A 55 1.22 -4.20 -7.15
CA VAL A 55 1.81 -5.38 -6.50
C VAL A 55 2.57 -6.21 -7.52
N ARG A 56 3.81 -6.57 -7.21
CA ARG A 56 4.60 -7.55 -7.97
C ARG A 56 4.11 -8.96 -7.65
N ILE A 57 3.90 -9.78 -8.67
CA ILE A 57 3.37 -11.15 -8.54
C ILE A 57 4.17 -12.15 -9.38
N GLY A 58 4.07 -13.42 -9.00
CA GLY A 58 4.82 -14.53 -9.58
C GLY A 58 6.16 -14.74 -8.91
N GLU A 59 6.66 -15.97 -8.99
CA GLU A 59 7.90 -16.43 -8.34
C GLU A 59 9.11 -15.54 -8.66
N LYS A 60 9.13 -14.91 -9.85
CA LYS A 60 10.22 -14.03 -10.30
C LYS A 60 9.81 -12.56 -10.42
N SER A 61 8.69 -12.16 -9.80
CA SER A 61 8.15 -10.80 -9.92
C SER A 61 7.96 -10.34 -11.38
N GLU A 62 7.52 -11.26 -12.23
CA GLU A 62 7.50 -11.13 -13.69
C GLU A 62 6.17 -10.58 -14.26
N ALA A 63 5.24 -10.29 -13.35
CA ALA A 63 3.98 -9.62 -13.64
C ALA A 63 3.56 -8.78 -12.44
N SER A 64 2.51 -7.99 -12.62
CA SER A 64 2.00 -7.09 -11.60
C SER A 64 0.50 -6.85 -11.76
N VAL A 65 -0.13 -6.43 -10.68
CA VAL A 65 -1.52 -5.98 -10.67
C VAL A 65 -1.65 -4.64 -9.95
N LEU A 66 -2.63 -3.83 -10.36
CA LEU A 66 -2.95 -2.56 -9.74
C LEU A 66 -4.29 -2.67 -9.02
N PHE A 67 -4.32 -2.39 -7.73
CA PHE A 67 -5.53 -2.33 -6.90
C PHE A 67 -5.89 -0.87 -6.59
N ASP A 68 -7.16 -0.52 -6.76
CA ASP A 68 -7.72 0.80 -6.46
C ASP A 68 -8.41 0.73 -5.08
N THR A 69 -7.83 1.40 -4.08
CA THR A 69 -8.38 1.39 -2.72
C THR A 69 -9.60 2.30 -2.54
N GLU A 70 -9.85 3.21 -3.48
CA GLU A 70 -11.03 4.08 -3.41
C GLU A 70 -12.28 3.35 -3.87
N LEU A 71 -12.16 2.61 -4.98
CA LEU A 71 -13.24 1.85 -5.60
C LEU A 71 -13.24 0.36 -5.18
N LEU A 72 -12.21 -0.13 -4.49
CA LEU A 72 -12.00 -1.54 -4.13
C LEU A 72 -12.09 -2.51 -5.31
N ARG A 73 -11.30 -2.24 -6.35
CA ARG A 73 -11.20 -3.10 -7.54
C ARG A 73 -9.77 -3.37 -7.93
N VAL A 74 -9.53 -4.52 -8.55
CA VAL A 74 -8.34 -4.71 -9.38
C VAL A 74 -8.55 -3.99 -10.70
N VAL A 75 -7.74 -2.97 -10.97
CA VAL A 75 -7.81 -2.10 -12.17
C VAL A 75 -7.32 -2.84 -13.39
N CYS A 76 -6.13 -3.42 -13.32
CA CYS A 76 -5.51 -4.18 -14.40
C CYS A 76 -4.41 -5.12 -13.90
N GLY A 77 -4.00 -6.05 -14.77
CA GLY A 77 -2.79 -6.85 -14.60
C GLY A 77 -1.93 -6.80 -15.85
N TRP A 78 -0.60 -6.74 -15.68
CA TRP A 78 0.36 -6.66 -16.78
C TRP A 78 1.58 -7.53 -16.52
N THR A 79 2.24 -7.97 -17.59
CA THR A 79 3.51 -8.70 -17.50
C THR A 79 4.69 -7.77 -17.81
N GLY A 80 5.90 -8.18 -17.42
CA GLY A 80 7.13 -7.43 -17.65
C GLY A 80 7.51 -6.51 -16.50
N GLU A 81 8.06 -5.34 -16.81
CA GLU A 81 8.52 -4.37 -15.83
C GLU A 81 7.39 -3.88 -14.90
N PHE A 82 7.74 -3.62 -13.64
CA PHE A 82 6.77 -3.23 -12.60
C PHE A 82 6.12 -1.88 -12.88
N LEU A 83 6.84 -0.79 -12.61
CA LEU A 83 6.37 0.57 -12.86
C LEU A 83 7.45 1.34 -13.62
N GLU A 84 7.01 2.19 -14.55
CA GLU A 84 7.85 3.20 -15.18
C GLU A 84 7.75 4.48 -14.35
N PHE A 85 8.81 4.79 -13.61
CA PHE A 85 8.92 6.02 -12.83
C PHE A 85 9.40 7.17 -13.71
N ASN A 86 8.78 8.34 -13.57
CA ASN A 86 9.29 9.54 -14.20
C ASN A 86 10.50 10.04 -13.39
N PRO A 87 11.66 10.31 -13.98
CA PRO A 87 12.85 10.74 -13.23
C PRO A 87 12.83 12.21 -12.78
N ALA A 88 11.85 13.02 -13.21
CA ALA A 88 11.75 14.43 -12.82
C ALA A 88 11.67 14.58 -11.28
N ARG A 89 12.58 15.40 -10.72
CA ARG A 89 12.72 15.66 -9.28
C ARG A 89 12.85 14.37 -8.47
N TYR A 90 13.76 13.48 -8.85
CA TYR A 90 13.92 12.17 -8.19
C TYR A 90 12.65 11.30 -8.18
N GLY A 91 11.74 11.55 -9.12
CA GLY A 91 10.47 10.83 -9.28
C GLY A 91 9.35 11.17 -8.30
N ILE A 92 9.39 12.37 -7.71
CA ILE A 92 8.39 12.78 -6.71
C ILE A 92 7.21 13.56 -7.30
N ILE A 93 7.31 14.07 -8.53
CA ILE A 93 6.37 15.10 -9.04
C ILE A 93 5.37 14.57 -10.06
N SER A 94 5.60 13.37 -10.58
CA SER A 94 4.79 12.78 -11.66
C SER A 94 4.37 11.36 -11.29
N PRO A 95 3.09 10.99 -11.49
CA PRO A 95 2.60 9.63 -11.34
C PRO A 95 3.44 8.61 -12.13
N PRO A 96 3.85 7.48 -11.52
CA PRO A 96 4.39 6.37 -12.30
C PRO A 96 3.32 5.76 -13.21
N LYS A 97 3.77 5.03 -14.24
CA LYS A 97 2.91 4.33 -15.19
C LYS A 97 3.04 2.82 -15.02
N VAL A 98 1.95 2.10 -15.26
CA VAL A 98 1.98 0.64 -15.38
C VAL A 98 2.78 0.20 -16.61
N GLY A 99 3.26 -1.05 -16.61
CA GLY A 99 3.91 -1.65 -17.77
C GLY A 99 2.99 -1.77 -18.99
N LYS A 100 3.59 -2.00 -20.16
CA LYS A 100 2.90 -1.92 -21.47
C LYS A 100 2.07 -3.16 -21.81
N GLU A 101 2.48 -4.34 -21.34
CA GLU A 101 1.88 -5.63 -21.69
C GLU A 101 0.70 -5.98 -20.77
N ILE A 102 -0.39 -5.22 -20.88
CA ILE A 102 -1.60 -5.38 -20.07
C ILE A 102 -2.42 -6.58 -20.57
N ALA A 103 -2.69 -7.53 -19.68
CA ALA A 103 -3.46 -8.74 -19.96
C ALA A 103 -4.99 -8.52 -19.82
N PHE A 104 -5.40 -7.72 -18.83
CA PHE A 104 -6.81 -7.42 -18.57
C PHE A 104 -6.99 -6.06 -17.91
N HIS A 105 -8.20 -5.51 -18.00
CA HIS A 105 -8.61 -4.28 -17.34
C HIS A 105 -10.05 -4.43 -16.80
N SER A 106 -10.39 -3.71 -15.74
CA SER A 106 -11.76 -3.52 -15.26
C SER A 106 -12.25 -2.09 -15.54
N PRO A 107 -13.56 -1.86 -15.71
CA PRO A 107 -14.11 -0.51 -15.83
C PRO A 107 -13.92 0.33 -14.56
N ARG A 108 -13.86 1.66 -14.70
CA ARG A 108 -13.79 2.62 -13.59
C ARG A 108 -15.12 2.74 -12.85
N GLN A 109 -15.42 1.74 -12.04
CA GLN A 109 -16.63 1.60 -11.24
C GLN A 109 -16.27 0.99 -9.88
N PRO A 110 -17.15 1.05 -8.86
CA PRO A 110 -16.97 0.29 -7.63
C PRO A 110 -16.68 -1.19 -7.93
N GLY A 111 -15.77 -1.80 -7.19
CA GLY A 111 -15.43 -3.21 -7.36
C GLY A 111 -16.50 -4.16 -6.85
N TRP A 112 -17.39 -3.66 -5.98
CA TRP A 112 -18.54 -4.41 -5.48
C TRP A 112 -19.80 -3.63 -5.76
N SER A 113 -20.88 -4.32 -6.13
CA SER A 113 -22.17 -3.67 -6.36
C SER A 113 -22.83 -3.30 -5.04
N ARG A 114 -23.76 -2.34 -5.11
CA ARG A 114 -24.74 -2.06 -4.07
C ARG A 114 -26.10 -2.05 -4.72
N GLU A 115 -27.01 -2.85 -4.19
CA GLU A 115 -28.38 -2.97 -4.74
C GLU A 115 -28.38 -3.37 -6.23
N GLY A 116 -27.39 -4.17 -6.65
CA GLY A 116 -27.23 -4.63 -8.03
C GLY A 116 -26.57 -3.63 -8.98
N GLU A 117 -26.17 -2.45 -8.48
CA GLU A 117 -25.61 -1.37 -9.29
C GLU A 117 -24.13 -1.12 -9.01
N PHE A 118 -23.41 -0.73 -10.06
CA PHE A 118 -21.98 -0.36 -10.03
C PHE A 118 -21.79 1.14 -10.29
N LYS A 119 -22.79 1.95 -9.96
CA LYS A 119 -22.70 3.40 -10.11
C LYS A 119 -21.94 3.99 -8.93
N ASP A 120 -20.85 4.71 -9.21
CA ASP A 120 -20.08 5.42 -8.19
C ASP A 120 -20.99 6.42 -7.43
N PRO A 121 -21.18 6.28 -6.12
CA PRO A 121 -22.07 7.14 -5.34
C PRO A 121 -21.43 8.47 -4.95
N ARG A 122 -20.11 8.64 -5.13
CA ARG A 122 -19.37 9.79 -4.64
C ARG A 122 -19.64 11.02 -5.50
N ALA A 123 -20.05 12.12 -4.87
CA ALA A 123 -20.21 13.40 -5.56
C ALA A 123 -18.87 13.98 -6.04
N LYS A 124 -17.81 13.80 -5.24
CA LYS A 124 -16.42 14.11 -5.58
C LYS A 124 -15.57 12.83 -5.45
N PRO A 125 -15.14 12.21 -6.56
CA PRO A 125 -14.48 10.89 -6.53
C PRO A 125 -12.98 11.01 -6.22
N PHE A 126 -12.65 11.62 -5.08
CA PHE A 126 -11.28 11.83 -4.58
C PHE A 126 -11.02 11.17 -3.23
N GLY A 127 -11.96 10.39 -2.70
CA GLY A 127 -11.81 9.64 -1.45
C GLY A 127 -12.52 8.27 -1.51
N PRO A 128 -12.47 7.47 -0.45
CA PRO A 128 -13.01 6.11 -0.46
C PRO A 128 -14.53 6.08 -0.70
N LEU A 129 -15.03 4.92 -1.12
CA LEU A 129 -16.46 4.63 -1.12
C LEU A 129 -17.08 4.83 0.28
N PRO A 130 -18.40 5.10 0.37
CA PRO A 130 -19.12 5.10 1.64
C PRO A 130 -18.88 3.78 2.39
N ARG A 131 -18.72 3.85 3.72
CA ARG A 131 -18.28 2.70 4.53
C ARG A 131 -19.28 1.55 4.47
N GLU A 132 -20.57 1.86 4.39
CA GLU A 132 -21.67 0.91 4.20
C GLU A 132 -21.72 0.26 2.81
N TRP A 133 -21.00 0.82 1.84
CA TRP A 133 -20.80 0.19 0.53
C TRP A 133 -19.63 -0.77 0.58
N ALA A 134 -18.44 -0.26 0.89
CA ALA A 134 -17.25 -1.07 1.10
C ALA A 134 -16.13 -0.24 1.76
N LYS A 135 -15.18 -0.90 2.43
CA LYS A 135 -14.07 -0.26 3.14
C LYS A 135 -12.77 -1.05 2.97
N TYR A 136 -11.73 -0.41 2.45
CA TYR A 136 -10.35 -0.91 2.53
C TYR A 136 -9.91 -0.99 3.99
N ARG A 137 -9.28 -2.10 4.41
CA ARG A 137 -8.81 -2.32 5.78
C ARG A 137 -7.30 -2.44 5.88
N GLY A 138 -6.62 -2.82 4.80
CA GLY A 138 -5.17 -2.87 4.75
C GLY A 138 -4.67 -3.97 3.82
N LEU A 139 -3.38 -4.23 3.89
CA LEU A 139 -2.76 -5.37 3.23
C LEU A 139 -1.82 -6.13 4.17
N HIS A 140 -1.73 -7.43 3.95
CA HIS A 140 -0.83 -8.34 4.65
C HIS A 140 0.27 -8.81 3.70
N LEU A 141 1.45 -9.04 4.25
CA LEU A 141 2.60 -9.56 3.52
C LEU A 141 3.00 -10.92 4.09
N HIS A 142 3.00 -11.95 3.25
CA HIS A 142 3.45 -13.29 3.60
C HIS A 142 4.45 -13.80 2.57
N GLY A 143 5.75 -13.68 2.88
CA GLY A 143 6.82 -13.91 1.92
C GLY A 143 6.65 -13.01 0.69
N ASP A 144 6.36 -13.63 -0.45
CA ASP A 144 6.16 -12.97 -1.74
C ASP A 144 4.70 -12.60 -2.03
N ARG A 145 3.76 -13.03 -1.18
CA ARG A 145 2.33 -12.81 -1.35
C ARG A 145 1.90 -11.51 -0.69
N VAL A 146 1.01 -10.79 -1.36
CA VAL A 146 0.22 -9.70 -0.80
C VAL A 146 -1.22 -10.17 -0.68
N VAL A 147 -1.85 -9.92 0.46
CA VAL A 147 -3.28 -10.17 0.67
C VAL A 147 -3.95 -8.85 1.04
N PHE A 148 -4.84 -8.37 0.18
CA PHE A 148 -5.69 -7.24 0.51
C PHE A 148 -6.80 -7.69 1.45
N GLU A 149 -7.05 -6.90 2.50
CA GLU A 149 -8.19 -7.05 3.38
C GLU A 149 -9.13 -5.86 3.21
N TYR A 150 -10.41 -6.14 3.00
CA TYR A 150 -11.46 -5.14 2.95
C TYR A 150 -12.80 -5.70 3.40
N SER A 151 -13.78 -4.82 3.63
CA SER A 151 -15.16 -5.21 3.97
C SER A 151 -16.14 -4.70 2.93
N VAL A 152 -17.22 -5.45 2.71
CA VAL A 152 -18.24 -5.17 1.69
C VAL A 152 -19.64 -5.15 2.29
N GLY A 153 -20.43 -4.18 1.86
CA GLY A 153 -21.83 -3.99 2.22
C GLY A 153 -22.06 -3.49 3.65
N PRO A 154 -23.32 -3.25 4.03
CA PRO A 154 -23.68 -2.70 5.34
C PRO A 154 -23.32 -3.62 6.50
N GLN A 155 -23.21 -4.93 6.23
CA GLN A 155 -22.81 -5.94 7.20
C GLN A 155 -21.29 -6.06 7.36
N GLN A 156 -20.52 -5.30 6.57
CA GLN A 156 -19.06 -5.31 6.61
C GLN A 156 -18.48 -6.71 6.43
N VAL A 157 -19.01 -7.48 5.46
CA VAL A 157 -18.53 -8.83 5.15
C VAL A 157 -17.06 -8.73 4.76
N VAL A 158 -16.19 -9.38 5.53
CA VAL A 158 -14.73 -9.34 5.29
C VAL A 158 -14.40 -10.18 4.06
N VAL A 159 -13.51 -9.64 3.23
CA VAL A 159 -12.96 -10.32 2.06
C VAL A 159 -11.44 -10.22 2.13
N LEU A 160 -10.79 -11.36 1.94
CA LEU A 160 -9.37 -11.45 1.64
C LEU A 160 -9.20 -11.69 0.14
N GLU A 161 -8.30 -10.93 -0.49
CA GLU A 161 -8.01 -11.06 -1.91
C GLU A 161 -6.50 -11.06 -2.16
N SER A 162 -5.99 -12.09 -2.81
CA SER A 162 -4.57 -12.21 -3.12
C SER A 162 -4.35 -12.48 -4.61
N PRO A 163 -3.62 -11.59 -5.32
CA PRO A 163 -3.26 -11.80 -6.71
C PRO A 163 -1.99 -12.64 -6.85
N TRP A 164 -1.90 -13.41 -7.92
CA TRP A 164 -0.69 -14.15 -8.27
C TRP A 164 -0.51 -14.34 -9.77
N LEU A 165 0.66 -14.85 -10.16
CA LEU A 165 0.92 -15.31 -11.52
C LEU A 165 1.30 -16.79 -11.48
N GLU A 166 0.50 -17.61 -12.15
CA GLU A 166 0.73 -19.03 -12.36
C GLU A 166 1.28 -19.29 -13.77
N THR A 167 1.95 -20.43 -13.93
CA THR A 167 2.26 -21.00 -15.25
C THR A 167 1.37 -22.22 -15.47
N ILE A 168 0.55 -22.20 -16.51
CA ILE A 168 -0.34 -23.30 -16.88
C ILE A 168 -0.05 -23.68 -18.32
N ASP A 169 0.43 -24.90 -18.54
CA ASP A 169 0.78 -25.40 -19.88
C ASP A 169 1.80 -24.50 -20.62
N GLY A 170 2.76 -23.96 -19.87
CA GLY A 170 3.78 -23.03 -20.37
C GLY A 170 3.29 -21.58 -20.56
N GLU A 171 2.01 -21.32 -20.36
CA GLU A 171 1.41 -19.99 -20.50
C GLU A 171 1.32 -19.27 -19.15
N LYS A 172 1.59 -17.96 -19.16
CA LYS A 172 1.40 -17.10 -17.99
C LYS A 172 -0.08 -16.82 -17.77
N VAL A 173 -0.56 -17.05 -16.55
CA VAL A 173 -1.96 -16.86 -16.19
C VAL A 173 -2.03 -16.14 -14.85
N PHE A 174 -2.67 -14.98 -14.83
CA PHE A 174 -2.94 -14.27 -13.59
C PHE A 174 -4.05 -15.00 -12.83
N SER A 175 -3.89 -15.13 -11.52
CA SER A 175 -4.95 -15.59 -10.63
C SER A 175 -5.29 -14.50 -9.60
N ARG A 176 -6.57 -14.37 -9.29
CA ARG A 176 -7.07 -13.61 -8.12
C ARG A 176 -7.80 -14.60 -7.25
N GLU A 177 -7.24 -14.91 -6.09
CA GLU A 177 -7.87 -15.75 -5.08
C GLU A 177 -8.66 -14.85 -4.13
N LEU A 178 -9.91 -15.22 -3.85
CA LEU A 178 -10.77 -14.52 -2.91
C LEU A 178 -11.29 -15.50 -1.87
N GLU A 179 -11.25 -15.07 -0.60
CA GLU A 179 -11.89 -15.73 0.52
C GLU A 179 -12.87 -14.74 1.17
N ILE A 180 -14.15 -15.05 1.10
CA ILE A 180 -15.26 -14.18 1.51
C ILE A 180 -15.87 -14.77 2.77
N ALA A 181 -15.94 -13.97 3.84
CA ALA A 181 -16.57 -14.35 5.10
C ALA A 181 -18.08 -14.59 4.93
N PRO A 182 -18.75 -15.31 5.86
CA PRO A 182 -20.18 -15.58 5.78
C PRO A 182 -21.02 -14.31 5.52
N SER A 183 -21.99 -14.44 4.62
CA SER A 183 -22.89 -13.36 4.23
C SER A 183 -24.33 -13.87 4.17
N ASN A 184 -25.28 -13.07 4.65
CA ASN A 184 -26.71 -13.35 4.44
C ASN A 184 -27.31 -12.57 3.24
N SER A 185 -26.46 -11.86 2.48
CA SER A 185 -26.85 -11.01 1.35
C SER A 185 -26.16 -11.47 0.07
N ASP A 186 -26.80 -11.26 -1.07
CA ASP A 186 -26.16 -11.39 -2.38
C ASP A 186 -25.03 -10.37 -2.51
N LEU A 187 -23.86 -10.83 -2.97
CA LEU A 187 -22.70 -9.99 -3.28
C LEU A 187 -22.40 -10.11 -4.78
N GLU A 188 -22.01 -9.00 -5.40
CA GLU A 188 -21.61 -9.00 -6.81
C GLU A 188 -20.30 -8.23 -7.01
N LEU A 189 -19.28 -8.94 -7.47
CA LEU A 189 -17.93 -8.44 -7.71
C LEU A 189 -17.76 -8.05 -9.19
N LEU A 190 -17.18 -6.88 -9.45
CA LEU A 190 -16.68 -6.45 -10.74
C LEU A 190 -15.37 -7.17 -11.07
N VAL A 191 -15.34 -7.87 -12.20
CA VAL A 191 -14.22 -8.75 -12.56
C VAL A 191 -13.37 -8.20 -13.69
N ALA A 192 -14.01 -7.75 -14.78
CA ALA A 192 -13.33 -7.26 -15.97
C ALA A 192 -14.28 -6.52 -16.91
N GLU A 193 -13.73 -5.89 -17.93
CA GLU A 193 -14.48 -5.35 -19.06
C GLU A 193 -15.16 -6.44 -19.92
N PRO A 194 -16.20 -6.08 -20.71
CA PRO A 194 -16.79 -7.01 -21.66
C PRO A 194 -15.76 -7.58 -22.63
N GLY A 195 -15.88 -8.86 -22.95
CA GLY A 195 -14.98 -9.55 -23.90
C GLY A 195 -13.67 -10.05 -23.30
N THR A 196 -13.32 -9.69 -22.06
CA THR A 196 -12.12 -10.24 -21.40
C THR A 196 -12.25 -11.76 -21.19
N PRO A 197 -11.25 -12.57 -21.61
CA PRO A 197 -11.18 -13.96 -21.24
C PRO A 197 -10.94 -14.09 -19.74
N VAL A 198 -11.89 -14.71 -19.05
CA VAL A 198 -11.80 -14.97 -17.61
C VAL A 198 -12.52 -16.26 -17.28
N LYS A 199 -11.90 -17.07 -16.43
CA LYS A 199 -12.45 -18.31 -15.92
C LYS A 199 -12.60 -18.20 -14.41
N LEU A 200 -13.76 -18.59 -13.90
CA LEU A 200 -14.03 -18.71 -12.47
C LEU A 200 -13.90 -20.18 -12.07
N ILE A 201 -13.16 -20.45 -11.00
CA ILE A 201 -13.11 -21.75 -10.31
C ILE A 201 -13.55 -21.52 -8.88
N HIS A 202 -14.46 -22.36 -8.39
CA HIS A 202 -15.01 -22.29 -7.03
C HIS A 202 -15.63 -23.64 -6.66
N GLU A 203 -15.97 -23.82 -5.39
CA GLU A 203 -16.73 -24.99 -4.93
C GLU A 203 -18.15 -25.02 -5.53
N PRO A 204 -18.79 -26.19 -5.70
CA PRO A 204 -20.11 -26.28 -6.31
C PRO A 204 -21.14 -25.33 -5.68
N ASN A 205 -21.88 -24.59 -6.51
CA ASN A 205 -22.97 -23.68 -6.11
C ASN A 205 -22.57 -22.48 -5.24
N VAL A 206 -21.28 -22.10 -5.22
CA VAL A 206 -20.78 -20.97 -4.43
C VAL A 206 -20.84 -19.62 -5.16
N ALA A 207 -20.65 -19.60 -6.48
CA ALA A 207 -20.58 -18.36 -7.24
C ALA A 207 -21.03 -18.57 -8.68
N THR A 208 -21.34 -17.49 -9.40
CA THR A 208 -21.66 -17.53 -10.83
C THR A 208 -20.98 -16.40 -11.56
N LEU A 209 -20.25 -16.72 -12.63
CA LEU A 209 -19.66 -15.73 -13.53
C LEU A 209 -20.72 -15.24 -14.52
N ALA A 210 -21.12 -13.96 -14.42
CA ALA A 210 -22.09 -13.35 -15.32
C ALA A 210 -21.39 -12.53 -16.42
N ARG A 211 -21.79 -12.78 -17.67
CA ARG A 211 -21.37 -12.03 -18.86
C ARG A 211 -22.59 -11.31 -19.41
N HIS A 212 -22.75 -10.04 -19.07
CA HIS A 212 -23.94 -9.21 -19.37
C HIS A 212 -24.09 -8.92 -20.88
N ASP A 213 -24.59 -9.91 -21.64
CA ASP A 213 -24.85 -9.89 -23.10
C ASP A 213 -23.68 -9.39 -23.97
N GLY A 214 -22.45 -9.53 -23.47
CA GLY A 214 -21.23 -9.05 -24.13
C GLY A 214 -21.09 -7.52 -24.19
N LYS A 215 -22.04 -6.77 -23.61
CA LYS A 215 -22.04 -5.30 -23.61
C LYS A 215 -21.73 -4.70 -22.23
N GLY A 216 -22.15 -5.37 -21.16
CA GLY A 216 -21.86 -4.98 -19.79
C GLY A 216 -20.59 -5.63 -19.23
N PRO A 217 -20.10 -5.17 -18.07
CA PRO A 217 -18.92 -5.74 -17.43
C PRO A 217 -19.08 -7.22 -17.14
N ILE A 218 -17.97 -7.92 -16.94
CA ILE A 218 -17.98 -9.27 -16.41
C ILE A 218 -18.03 -9.16 -14.89
N THR A 219 -18.92 -9.92 -14.27
CA THR A 219 -19.15 -9.89 -12.82
C THR A 219 -19.20 -11.30 -12.23
N VAL A 220 -19.00 -11.42 -10.93
CA VAL A 220 -19.21 -12.66 -10.18
C VAL A 220 -20.27 -12.42 -9.11
N LYS A 221 -21.34 -13.21 -9.17
CA LYS A 221 -22.39 -13.22 -8.14
C LYS A 221 -22.09 -14.30 -7.11
N VAL A 222 -22.18 -13.94 -5.83
CA VAL A 222 -22.00 -14.84 -4.69
C VAL A 222 -23.28 -14.74 -3.84
N PRO A 223 -24.14 -15.78 -3.83
CA PRO A 223 -25.35 -15.78 -3.03
C PRO A 223 -25.05 -15.85 -1.53
N PRO A 224 -26.06 -15.63 -0.67
CA PRO A 224 -25.96 -15.85 0.77
C PRO A 224 -25.37 -17.23 1.11
N HIS A 225 -24.46 -17.27 2.08
CA HIS A 225 -23.73 -18.47 2.49
C HIS A 225 -23.36 -18.40 3.98
N ALA A 226 -23.53 -19.53 4.68
CA ALA A 226 -23.31 -19.61 6.13
C ALA A 226 -21.86 -19.90 6.54
N GLN A 227 -21.00 -20.28 5.59
CA GLN A 227 -19.58 -20.61 5.81
C GLN A 227 -18.73 -19.80 4.84
N PRO A 228 -17.47 -19.46 5.18
CA PRO A 228 -16.59 -18.75 4.26
C PRO A 228 -16.53 -19.45 2.90
N VAL A 229 -16.57 -18.66 1.83
CA VAL A 229 -16.52 -19.17 0.46
C VAL A 229 -15.23 -18.75 -0.22
N ARG A 230 -14.72 -19.62 -1.09
CA ARG A 230 -13.47 -19.40 -1.81
C ARG A 230 -13.67 -19.53 -3.31
N LEU A 231 -13.05 -18.63 -4.04
CA LEU A 231 -13.10 -18.60 -5.49
C LEU A 231 -11.79 -18.06 -6.05
N THR A 232 -11.46 -18.51 -7.26
CA THR A 232 -10.30 -18.07 -8.00
C THR A 232 -10.71 -17.63 -9.40
N LEU A 233 -10.28 -16.43 -9.77
CA LEU A 233 -10.45 -15.88 -11.11
C LEU A 233 -9.13 -16.00 -11.88
N TYR A 234 -9.18 -16.59 -13.07
CA TYR A 234 -8.03 -16.79 -13.94
C TYR A 234 -8.11 -15.93 -15.19
N TYR A 235 -7.02 -15.22 -15.49
CA TYR A 235 -6.87 -14.36 -16.65
C TYR A 235 -5.61 -14.76 -17.42
N PRO A 236 -5.75 -15.35 -18.62
CA PRO A 236 -4.61 -15.63 -19.48
C PRO A 236 -3.87 -14.33 -19.82
N ALA A 237 -2.53 -14.34 -19.74
CA ALA A 237 -1.74 -13.16 -20.11
C ALA A 237 -1.94 -12.77 -21.59
N SER A 238 -2.26 -13.74 -22.44
CA SER A 238 -2.66 -13.52 -23.83
C SER A 238 -4.05 -14.07 -24.10
N ALA A 239 -4.92 -13.28 -24.72
CA ALA A 239 -6.23 -13.76 -25.16
C ALA A 239 -6.14 -14.94 -26.15
N LYS A 240 -5.01 -15.09 -26.86
CA LYS A 240 -4.77 -16.21 -27.79
C LYS A 240 -4.63 -17.56 -27.10
N SER A 241 -4.12 -17.60 -25.88
CA SER A 241 -3.94 -18.85 -25.12
C SER A 241 -5.14 -19.23 -24.25
N ALA A 242 -6.20 -18.41 -24.24
CA ALA A 242 -7.33 -18.58 -23.34
C ALA A 242 -8.04 -19.94 -23.46
N SER A 243 -8.31 -20.42 -24.68
CA SER A 243 -8.99 -21.70 -24.88
C SER A 243 -8.18 -22.87 -24.31
N THR A 244 -6.89 -22.93 -24.61
CA THR A 244 -5.97 -23.97 -24.14
C THR A 244 -5.82 -23.92 -22.62
N VAL A 245 -5.57 -22.73 -22.06
CA VAL A 245 -5.44 -22.55 -20.60
C VAL A 245 -6.71 -22.98 -19.87
N PHE A 246 -7.89 -22.57 -20.37
CA PHE A 246 -9.15 -22.91 -19.71
C PHE A 246 -9.47 -24.40 -19.80
N GLN A 247 -9.15 -25.06 -20.92
CA GLN A 247 -9.25 -26.51 -21.02
C GLN A 247 -8.36 -27.21 -19.98
N LYS A 248 -7.11 -26.74 -19.81
CA LYS A 248 -6.17 -27.30 -18.82
C LYS A 248 -6.63 -27.09 -17.38
N LEU A 249 -7.23 -25.95 -17.09
CA LEU A 249 -7.87 -25.67 -15.80
C LEU A 249 -9.06 -26.60 -15.53
N ASP A 250 -9.89 -26.89 -16.55
CA ASP A 250 -10.99 -27.86 -16.44
C ASP A 250 -10.46 -29.28 -16.19
N GLU A 251 -9.37 -29.69 -16.82
CA GLU A 251 -8.68 -30.96 -16.56
C GLU A 251 -8.16 -31.03 -15.10
N ARG A 252 -7.53 -29.95 -14.61
CA ARG A 252 -6.99 -29.85 -13.23
C ARG A 252 -8.09 -29.97 -12.17
N THR A 253 -9.26 -29.41 -12.42
CA THR A 253 -10.39 -29.37 -11.47
C THR A 253 -11.29 -30.61 -11.52
N ARG A 254 -11.31 -31.36 -12.64
CA ARG A 254 -12.02 -32.65 -12.75
C ARG A 254 -11.39 -33.78 -11.94
N THR A 255 -10.12 -33.63 -11.57
CA THR A 255 -9.49 -34.56 -10.64
C THR A 255 -9.99 -34.21 -9.23
N PRO A 256 -10.67 -35.11 -8.50
CA PRO A 256 -11.13 -34.81 -7.15
C PRO A 256 -9.92 -34.59 -6.23
N ARG A 257 -9.47 -33.35 -6.15
CA ARG A 257 -8.82 -32.77 -4.99
C ARG A 257 -9.91 -31.93 -4.37
N ILE A 258 -10.41 -32.29 -3.20
CA ILE A 258 -9.92 -31.69 -1.97
C ILE A 258 -10.60 -32.48 -0.85
N SER A 259 -9.81 -33.12 0.01
CA SER A 259 -10.32 -33.51 1.32
C SER A 259 -10.53 -32.24 2.16
N ARG A 260 -11.36 -32.25 3.21
CA ARG A 260 -11.51 -31.13 4.16
C ARG A 260 -10.18 -30.66 4.79
N LYS A 261 -9.11 -31.46 4.65
CA LYS A 261 -7.75 -31.16 5.09
C LYS A 261 -6.94 -30.37 4.05
N ASP A 262 -7.33 -30.43 2.78
CA ASP A 262 -6.73 -29.66 1.69
C ASP A 262 -7.36 -28.26 1.57
N THR A 263 -8.60 -28.06 2.04
CA THR A 263 -9.21 -26.73 2.15
C THR A 263 -8.46 -25.86 3.16
N GLU A 264 -8.08 -26.37 4.34
CA GLU A 264 -7.31 -25.55 5.29
C GLU A 264 -6.00 -25.02 4.69
N LYS A 265 -5.32 -25.82 3.85
CA LYS A 265 -4.06 -25.47 3.18
C LYS A 265 -4.17 -24.44 2.04
N THR A 266 -5.37 -24.17 1.54
CA THR A 266 -5.60 -23.20 0.45
C THR A 266 -6.31 -21.93 0.93
N SER A 267 -6.46 -21.77 2.25
CA SER A 267 -7.06 -20.58 2.83
C SER A 267 -6.11 -19.39 2.75
N LEU A 268 -6.63 -18.22 2.36
CA LEU A 268 -5.90 -16.97 2.47
C LEU A 268 -5.67 -16.55 3.93
N LEU A 269 -6.39 -17.14 4.89
CA LEU A 269 -6.12 -16.94 6.31
C LEU A 269 -4.70 -17.37 6.71
N GLN A 270 -4.07 -18.31 5.99
CA GLN A 270 -2.68 -18.67 6.25
C GLN A 270 -1.69 -17.61 5.76
N LEU A 271 -2.12 -16.74 4.84
CA LEU A 271 -1.31 -15.69 4.22
C LEU A 271 -1.53 -14.31 4.87
N VAL A 272 -2.40 -14.22 5.87
CA VAL A 272 -2.49 -13.03 6.76
C VAL A 272 -1.69 -13.24 8.05
N GLU A 273 -1.20 -14.45 8.30
CA GLU A 273 -0.18 -14.71 9.29
C GLU A 273 1.18 -14.19 8.78
N PRO A 274 2.04 -13.68 9.68
CA PRO A 274 3.33 -13.12 9.30
C PRO A 274 4.22 -14.12 8.58
N GLY A 275 4.90 -13.63 7.54
CA GLY A 275 5.91 -14.40 6.81
C GLY A 275 7.28 -14.32 7.47
N PRO A 276 8.32 -14.92 6.86
CA PRO A 276 9.71 -14.66 7.27
C PRO A 276 10.15 -13.24 6.85
N ALA A 277 10.95 -12.59 7.70
CA ALA A 277 11.63 -11.33 7.39
C ALA A 277 12.32 -11.32 6.01
N ARG A 278 12.09 -10.25 5.25
CA ARG A 278 12.75 -9.89 3.99
C ARG A 278 13.90 -8.90 4.24
N TRP A 279 13.78 -8.03 5.23
CA TRP A 279 14.73 -6.95 5.53
C TRP A 279 15.73 -7.33 6.62
N THR A 280 16.55 -8.34 6.33
CA THR A 280 17.50 -8.91 7.31
C THR A 280 18.85 -8.19 7.41
N HIS A 281 19.11 -7.19 6.56
CA HIS A 281 20.39 -6.49 6.56
C HIS A 281 20.38 -5.30 7.51
N GLU A 282 21.34 -5.29 8.42
CA GLU A 282 21.64 -4.15 9.28
C GLU A 282 22.78 -3.31 8.68
N ILE A 283 22.66 -2.00 8.79
CA ILE A 283 23.66 -1.04 8.30
C ILE A 283 24.17 -0.24 9.49
N THR A 284 25.48 -0.13 9.64
CA THR A 284 26.07 0.67 10.72
C THR A 284 26.56 2.00 10.18
N THR A 285 26.22 3.09 10.88
CA THR A 285 26.81 4.42 10.66
C THR A 285 27.34 4.99 11.98
N ARG A 286 28.05 6.10 11.91
CA ARG A 286 28.54 6.85 13.07
C ARG A 286 27.97 8.26 12.98
N GLY A 287 27.30 8.72 14.02
CA GLY A 287 26.81 10.08 14.09
C GLY A 287 27.90 11.08 14.49
N VAL A 288 27.49 12.34 14.61
CA VAL A 288 28.34 13.44 15.06
C VAL A 288 27.60 14.16 16.17
N VAL A 289 28.18 14.13 17.37
CA VAL A 289 27.71 14.92 18.51
C VAL A 289 28.33 16.31 18.40
N SER A 290 27.52 17.35 18.59
CA SER A 290 28.00 18.72 18.61
C SER A 290 28.76 19.00 19.91
N ASP A 291 29.86 19.74 19.81
CA ASP A 291 30.64 20.25 20.95
C ASP A 291 30.16 21.62 21.44
N LYS A 292 29.06 22.14 20.88
CA LYS A 292 28.55 23.47 21.18
C LYS A 292 27.67 23.48 22.44
N ASP A 293 27.85 24.51 23.24
CA ASP A 293 26.99 24.87 24.37
C ASP A 293 26.20 26.15 24.02
N GLU A 294 25.22 25.99 23.12
CA GLU A 294 24.38 27.06 22.58
C GLU A 294 22.90 26.69 22.75
N PRO A 295 21.94 27.64 22.75
CA PRO A 295 20.51 27.32 22.87
C PRO A 295 19.96 26.42 21.75
N LEU A 296 20.64 26.37 20.59
CA LEU A 296 20.37 25.43 19.50
C LEU A 296 21.61 24.59 19.25
N VAL A 297 21.55 23.34 19.67
CA VAL A 297 22.59 22.32 19.41
C VAL A 297 22.07 21.36 18.36
N VAL A 298 22.94 20.94 17.44
CA VAL A 298 22.59 20.02 16.34
C VAL A 298 23.51 18.82 16.36
N ASP A 299 22.99 17.70 16.83
CA ASP A 299 23.60 16.40 16.63
C ASP A 299 23.16 15.83 15.27
N THR A 300 24.03 15.04 14.64
CA THR A 300 23.78 14.47 13.31
C THR A 300 23.79 12.96 13.38
N LEU A 301 22.64 12.34 13.05
CA LEU A 301 22.59 10.92 12.71
C LEU A 301 22.99 10.76 11.25
N THR A 302 24.14 10.13 10.98
CA THR A 302 24.58 9.89 9.60
C THR A 302 23.70 8.84 8.95
N LEU A 303 23.00 9.22 7.87
CA LEU A 303 22.09 8.35 7.14
C LEU A 303 22.84 7.31 6.29
N PRO A 304 22.31 6.08 6.13
CA PRO A 304 22.87 5.04 5.27
C PRO A 304 22.60 5.32 3.78
N PHE A 305 23.26 6.34 3.21
CA PHE A 305 23.14 6.68 1.79
C PHE A 305 23.61 5.57 0.86
N ASP A 306 24.60 4.78 1.30
CA ASP A 306 24.97 3.52 0.67
C ASP A 306 24.25 2.39 1.43
N ASN A 307 23.26 1.78 0.78
CA ASN A 307 22.44 0.72 1.35
C ASN A 307 22.10 -0.32 0.26
N PRO A 308 21.91 -1.60 0.63
CA PRO A 308 21.74 -2.70 -0.33
C PRO A 308 20.45 -2.57 -1.16
N TYR A 309 19.50 -1.75 -0.71
CA TYR A 309 18.20 -1.57 -1.36
C TYR A 309 18.20 -0.39 -2.34
N LYS A 310 19.31 0.34 -2.45
CA LYS A 310 19.42 1.60 -3.22
C LYS A 310 18.34 2.62 -2.82
N ALA A 311 17.87 2.53 -1.58
CA ALA A 311 16.85 3.40 -1.04
C ALA A 311 17.35 4.84 -0.99
N LEU A 312 16.52 5.76 -1.44
CA LEU A 312 16.80 7.19 -1.36
C LEU A 312 16.45 7.69 0.05
N MET A 313 17.47 8.15 0.78
CA MET A 313 17.35 8.59 2.17
C MET A 313 16.82 10.03 2.30
N PHE A 314 15.72 10.34 1.61
CA PHE A 314 15.02 11.64 1.72
C PHE A 314 14.05 11.56 2.89
N VAL A 315 14.54 11.84 4.10
CA VAL A 315 13.76 11.71 5.34
C VAL A 315 12.57 12.66 5.33
N GLY A 316 11.37 12.12 5.55
CA GLY A 316 10.11 12.86 5.57
C GLY A 316 9.53 13.07 6.98
N GLY A 317 9.78 12.15 7.90
CA GLY A 317 9.28 12.21 9.27
C GLY A 317 10.02 11.21 10.15
N HIS A 318 10.02 11.44 11.46
CA HIS A 318 10.66 10.58 12.44
C HIS A 318 9.97 10.73 13.79
N ASP A 319 10.12 9.72 14.65
CA ASP A 319 9.72 9.79 16.05
C ASP A 319 10.55 8.80 16.87
N PHE A 320 10.51 8.93 18.20
CA PHE A 320 11.28 8.11 19.12
C PHE A 320 10.39 7.11 19.86
N PHE A 321 10.92 5.90 20.07
CA PHE A 321 10.28 4.96 20.96
C PHE A 321 10.47 5.39 22.41
N VAL A 322 9.45 5.14 23.24
CA VAL A 322 9.56 5.37 24.67
C VAL A 322 10.26 4.16 25.28
N SER A 323 11.56 4.28 25.56
CA SER A 323 12.28 3.28 26.34
C SER A 323 11.70 3.23 27.77
N GLY A 324 11.72 2.05 28.40
CA GLY A 324 11.07 1.81 29.69
C GLY A 324 11.50 2.72 30.85
N THR A 325 12.57 3.50 30.69
CA THR A 325 13.02 4.53 31.63
C THR A 325 12.16 5.80 31.61
N ALA A 326 11.56 6.17 30.48
CA ALA A 326 10.71 7.37 30.37
C ALA A 326 9.28 7.17 30.91
N LEU A 327 8.78 5.93 30.97
CA LEU A 327 7.49 5.61 31.63
C LEU A 327 7.52 5.84 33.15
N ALA A 328 8.70 5.79 33.78
CA ALA A 328 8.86 6.01 35.21
C ALA A 328 8.89 7.49 35.62
N ALA A 329 9.25 8.40 34.70
CA ALA A 329 9.46 9.83 35.01
C ALA A 329 8.19 10.69 34.86
N GLY A 330 7.14 10.20 34.19
CA GLY A 330 5.90 10.94 33.92
C GLY A 330 4.66 10.49 34.71
N ALA A 331 4.77 9.45 35.55
CA ALA A 331 3.67 8.92 36.33
C ALA A 331 3.49 9.69 37.65
N GLY A 332 3.00 10.92 37.56
CA GLY A 332 2.30 11.53 38.68
C GLY A 332 1.05 10.71 39.01
N ASP A 333 1.03 10.11 40.19
CA ASP A 333 -0.10 9.56 40.98
C ASP A 333 -1.16 8.66 40.32
N ARG A 334 -0.98 8.17 39.10
CA ARG A 334 -1.93 7.20 38.52
C ARG A 334 -1.65 5.77 38.98
N LYS A 335 -2.63 5.18 39.68
CA LYS A 335 -2.58 3.79 40.14
C LYS A 335 -2.55 2.82 38.95
N PRO A 336 -1.72 1.77 38.98
CA PRO A 336 -1.57 0.77 37.90
C PRO A 336 -2.85 -0.02 37.51
N SER A 337 -3.98 0.18 38.18
CA SER A 337 -5.20 -0.61 38.02
C SER A 337 -6.21 -0.10 36.98
N GLU A 338 -5.91 0.99 36.26
CA GLU A 338 -6.85 1.64 35.31
C GLU A 338 -6.43 1.52 33.83
N LEU A 339 -5.37 0.79 33.51
CA LEU A 339 -5.00 0.47 32.13
C LEU A 339 -5.77 -0.77 31.67
N PRO A 340 -6.54 -0.74 30.57
CA PRO A 340 -7.11 -1.96 30.00
C PRO A 340 -5.95 -2.89 29.60
N ALA A 341 -6.12 -4.18 29.89
CA ALA A 341 -5.13 -5.21 29.54
C ALA A 341 -4.95 -5.26 28.02
N ALA A 342 -3.88 -4.63 27.53
CA ALA A 342 -3.41 -4.79 26.17
C ALA A 342 -2.71 -6.15 26.07
N SER A 343 -3.43 -7.16 25.57
CA SER A 343 -2.81 -8.37 25.07
C SER A 343 -2.14 -8.07 23.73
N ALA A 344 -0.90 -7.64 23.78
CA ALA A 344 0.14 -7.82 22.78
C ALA A 344 1.38 -7.12 23.34
N VAL A 345 2.45 -7.86 23.58
CA VAL A 345 3.78 -7.30 23.75
C VAL A 345 4.52 -7.59 22.44
N PRO A 346 4.60 -6.62 21.50
CA PRO A 346 5.60 -6.69 20.44
C PRO A 346 6.22 -5.33 20.06
N LEU A 347 7.41 -5.37 19.45
CA LEU A 347 8.38 -4.30 19.13
C LEU A 347 8.50 -3.17 20.14
N THR A 348 9.52 -3.20 21.01
CA THR A 348 10.16 -1.94 21.47
C THR A 348 11.40 -2.06 22.36
N GLN A 349 11.95 -3.25 22.63
CA GLN A 349 13.12 -3.29 23.53
C GLN A 349 14.48 -3.09 22.84
N ALA A 350 14.55 -2.95 21.51
CA ALA A 350 15.83 -2.89 20.78
C ALA A 350 16.07 -1.64 19.91
N PHE A 351 15.04 -0.84 19.58
CA PHE A 351 15.18 0.33 18.70
C PHE A 351 14.85 1.62 19.45
N ASP A 352 15.57 2.69 19.12
CA ASP A 352 15.45 4.01 19.76
C ASP A 352 14.52 4.94 18.98
N ALA A 353 14.52 4.83 17.64
CA ALA A 353 13.72 5.68 16.76
C ALA A 353 13.24 4.96 15.50
N ALA A 354 12.22 5.55 14.86
CA ALA A 354 11.79 5.20 13.52
C ALA A 354 11.72 6.44 12.63
N LEU A 355 11.94 6.28 11.33
CA LEU A 355 11.86 7.35 10.35
C LEU A 355 11.34 6.86 9.01
N CYS A 356 10.61 7.72 8.30
CA CYS A 356 10.11 7.45 6.95
C CYS A 356 10.88 8.25 5.90
N THR A 357 10.95 7.73 4.68
CA THR A 357 11.51 8.43 3.51
C THR A 357 10.41 8.78 2.52
N LEU A 358 10.58 9.90 1.80
CA LEU A 358 9.64 10.37 0.77
C LEU A 358 9.38 9.35 -0.36
N HIS A 359 10.23 8.34 -0.53
CA HIS A 359 10.06 7.29 -1.52
C HIS A 359 9.32 6.05 -1.00
N GLY A 360 8.87 6.07 0.25
CA GLY A 360 7.92 5.07 0.78
C GLY A 360 8.50 4.07 1.77
N ASP A 361 9.73 4.27 2.25
CA ASP A 361 10.38 3.36 3.20
C ASP A 361 10.20 3.83 4.64
N VAL A 362 10.21 2.90 5.59
CA VAL A 362 10.38 3.14 7.02
C VAL A 362 11.62 2.39 7.50
N TRP A 363 12.42 3.06 8.32
CA TRP A 363 13.64 2.53 8.90
C TRP A 363 13.58 2.63 10.42
N LEU A 364 14.09 1.61 11.08
CA LEU A 364 14.33 1.56 12.51
C LEU A 364 15.80 1.88 12.78
N VAL A 365 16.06 2.61 13.86
CA VAL A 365 17.40 3.01 14.29
C VAL A 365 17.61 2.63 15.74
N SER A 366 18.78 2.06 16.05
CA SER A 366 19.24 1.80 17.41
C SER A 366 20.66 2.33 17.63
N GLY A 367 21.06 2.49 18.89
CA GLY A 367 22.35 3.05 19.29
C GLY A 367 22.36 4.58 19.36
N ILE A 368 21.19 5.21 19.52
CA ILE A 368 21.10 6.67 19.73
C ILE A 368 21.42 6.96 21.20
N ASP A 369 22.69 7.26 21.47
CA ASP A 369 23.20 7.63 22.78
C ASP A 369 23.90 9.00 22.77
N ASP A 370 24.48 9.40 23.89
CA ASP A 370 25.19 10.68 24.07
C ASP A 370 26.51 10.78 23.30
N LYS A 371 26.93 9.72 22.60
CA LYS A 371 28.19 9.66 21.85
C LYS A 371 28.01 9.44 20.37
N LEU A 372 26.88 8.84 19.96
CA LEU A 372 26.53 8.48 18.59
C LEU A 372 27.64 7.68 17.87
N GLU A 373 28.40 6.87 18.61
CA GLU A 373 29.57 6.17 18.06
C GLU A 373 29.19 5.04 17.10
N LYS A 374 28.01 4.45 17.29
CA LYS A 374 27.51 3.32 16.51
C LYS A 374 25.98 3.38 16.42
N LEU A 375 25.49 3.77 15.26
CA LEU A 375 24.07 3.71 14.90
C LEU A 375 23.84 2.46 14.05
N THR A 376 22.80 1.68 14.35
CA THR A 376 22.39 0.53 13.56
C THR A 376 21.03 0.80 12.93
N TRP A 377 20.96 0.62 11.62
CA TRP A 377 19.78 0.88 10.80
C TRP A 377 19.25 -0.42 10.24
N LYS A 378 17.92 -0.59 10.28
CA LYS A 378 17.21 -1.71 9.66
C LYS A 378 15.99 -1.20 8.92
N ARG A 379 15.76 -1.67 7.69
CA ARG A 379 14.52 -1.35 6.96
C ARG A 379 13.35 -2.13 7.55
N PHE A 380 12.23 -1.46 7.79
CA PHE A 380 11.07 -2.02 8.47
C PHE A 380 9.86 -2.15 7.56
N ALA A 381 9.63 -1.18 6.68
CA ALA A 381 8.53 -1.19 5.74
C ALA A 381 8.93 -0.49 4.43
N THR A 382 8.27 -0.86 3.33
CA THR A 382 8.38 -0.18 2.03
C THR A 382 7.01 0.08 1.42
N GLY A 383 6.99 0.77 0.27
CA GLY A 383 5.83 0.85 -0.62
C GLY A 383 4.77 1.90 -0.23
N LEU A 384 5.04 2.74 0.77
CA LEU A 384 4.12 3.78 1.23
C LEU A 384 4.07 4.98 0.27
N PHE A 385 2.93 5.67 0.21
CA PHE A 385 2.73 6.75 -0.76
C PHE A 385 3.27 8.09 -0.26
N GLN A 386 4.53 8.39 -0.61
CA GLN A 386 5.19 9.67 -0.35
C GLN A 386 5.06 10.17 1.09
N PRO A 387 5.50 9.39 2.09
CA PRO A 387 5.30 9.74 3.47
C PRO A 387 6.22 10.90 3.92
N LEU A 388 5.61 11.93 4.50
CA LEU A 388 6.30 13.09 5.09
C LEU A 388 5.84 13.35 6.53
N GLY A 389 5.46 12.28 7.24
CA GLY A 389 5.11 12.33 8.65
C GLY A 389 5.03 10.93 9.23
N LEU A 390 5.62 10.75 10.41
CA LEU A 390 5.64 9.51 11.17
C LEU A 390 5.43 9.85 12.64
N LYS A 391 4.62 9.06 13.34
CA LYS A 391 4.41 9.17 14.78
C LYS A 391 4.43 7.80 15.44
N ILE A 392 5.04 7.71 16.62
CA ILE A 392 4.99 6.53 17.48
C ILE A 392 3.99 6.82 18.61
N VAL A 393 2.93 6.01 18.69
CA VAL A 393 1.90 6.14 19.73
C VAL A 393 1.76 4.80 20.43
N LYS A 394 2.11 4.74 21.73
CA LYS A 394 2.12 3.48 22.49
C LYS A 394 2.94 2.38 21.79
N ASN A 395 4.15 2.74 21.34
CA ASN A 395 5.08 1.88 20.63
C ASN A 395 4.62 1.36 19.27
N GLN A 396 3.47 1.85 18.79
CA GLN A 396 2.96 1.55 17.47
C GLN A 396 3.37 2.65 16.48
N ILE A 397 3.93 2.26 15.34
CA ILE A 397 4.32 3.18 14.26
C ILE A 397 3.10 3.51 13.40
N TYR A 398 2.85 4.81 13.22
CA TYR A 398 1.88 5.38 12.29
C TYR A 398 2.62 6.23 11.27
N VAL A 399 2.27 6.09 9.99
CA VAL A 399 2.89 6.84 8.90
C VAL A 399 1.79 7.48 8.06
N VAL A 400 1.90 8.78 7.81
CA VAL A 400 0.97 9.47 6.90
C VAL A 400 1.58 9.53 5.51
N GLY A 401 0.87 8.92 4.56
CA GLY A 401 1.09 9.10 3.13
C GLY A 401 0.04 10.04 2.53
N ARG A 402 0.14 10.28 1.22
CA ARG A 402 -0.88 11.08 0.51
C ARG A 402 -2.27 10.45 0.56
N ASP A 403 -2.34 9.13 0.56
CA ASP A 403 -3.56 8.33 0.49
C ASP A 403 -4.19 8.01 1.84
N GLN A 404 -3.38 7.77 2.88
CA GLN A 404 -3.84 7.25 4.16
C GLN A 404 -2.85 7.49 5.32
N ILE A 405 -3.36 7.38 6.55
CA ILE A 405 -2.54 7.01 7.71
C ILE A 405 -2.48 5.48 7.74
N THR A 406 -1.26 4.94 7.68
CA THR A 406 -0.98 3.52 7.79
C THR A 406 -0.51 3.21 9.20
N ARG A 407 -1.11 2.21 9.86
CA ARG A 407 -0.61 1.63 11.11
C ARG A 407 0.16 0.36 10.77
N LEU A 408 1.44 0.31 11.11
CA LEU A 408 2.35 -0.77 10.70
C LEU A 408 2.55 -1.80 11.80
N HIS A 409 2.10 -3.03 11.60
CA HIS A 409 2.26 -4.10 12.58
C HIS A 409 3.34 -5.06 12.13
N ASP A 410 4.28 -5.34 13.02
CA ASP A 410 5.11 -6.54 12.95
C ASP A 410 4.48 -7.52 13.95
N LEU A 411 3.98 -8.63 13.39
CA LEU A 411 3.12 -9.59 14.09
C LEU A 411 3.93 -10.75 14.68
N ASN A 412 5.22 -10.87 14.34
CA ASN A 412 6.09 -11.96 14.77
C ASN A 412 7.38 -11.50 15.50
N ASP A 413 7.52 -10.19 15.75
CA ASP A 413 8.67 -9.54 16.39
C ASP A 413 9.99 -9.70 15.63
N ASP A 414 9.95 -9.86 14.30
CA ASP A 414 11.16 -10.02 13.49
C ASP A 414 11.78 -8.69 13.03
N GLY A 415 11.18 -7.55 13.39
CA GLY A 415 11.61 -6.21 13.05
C GLY A 415 11.26 -5.80 11.62
N GLU A 416 10.14 -6.29 11.08
CA GLU A 416 9.58 -5.93 9.78
C GLU A 416 8.04 -5.93 9.78
N ALA A 417 7.42 -4.96 9.11
CA ALA A 417 5.95 -4.88 9.02
C ALA A 417 5.35 -6.02 8.18
N ASP A 418 4.39 -6.74 8.78
CA ASP A 418 3.58 -7.79 8.16
C ASP A 418 2.21 -7.27 7.72
N TRP A 419 1.59 -6.43 8.55
CA TRP A 419 0.27 -5.88 8.28
C TRP A 419 0.32 -4.35 8.21
N TYR A 420 -0.06 -3.85 7.04
CA TYR A 420 -0.18 -2.44 6.72
C TYR A 420 -1.65 -2.07 6.84
N GLU A 421 -2.06 -1.78 8.06
CA GLU A 421 -3.45 -1.45 8.33
C GLU A 421 -3.79 -0.05 7.81
N ASN A 422 -4.90 0.04 7.10
CA ASN A 422 -5.53 1.31 6.80
C ASN A 422 -6.21 1.87 8.06
N PHE A 423 -5.46 2.66 8.84
CA PHE A 423 -6.02 3.33 10.01
C PHE A 423 -7.05 4.39 9.58
N ASN A 424 -6.72 5.20 8.56
CA ASN A 424 -7.67 6.12 7.94
C ASN A 424 -7.27 6.46 6.50
N ASN A 425 -8.21 6.42 5.56
CA ASN A 425 -8.03 6.88 4.17
C ASN A 425 -9.06 7.94 3.73
N ASP A 426 -9.70 8.67 4.65
CA ASP A 426 -10.76 9.63 4.29
C ASP A 426 -10.20 10.90 3.61
N GLY A 427 -8.93 11.22 3.83
CA GLY A 427 -8.25 12.33 3.16
C GLY A 427 -8.40 12.25 1.65
N GLN A 428 -8.72 13.35 0.98
CA GLN A 428 -8.99 13.33 -0.46
C GLN A 428 -7.65 13.38 -1.21
N VAL A 429 -7.54 12.78 -2.40
CA VAL A 429 -6.34 12.81 -3.24
C VAL A 429 -6.73 13.15 -4.67
N SER A 430 -6.00 14.06 -5.29
CA SER A 430 -6.13 14.39 -6.70
C SER A 430 -4.97 13.81 -7.54
N ALA A 431 -5.04 14.02 -8.85
CA ALA A 431 -3.97 13.69 -9.80
C ALA A 431 -2.74 14.60 -9.68
N ASN A 432 -2.81 15.65 -8.87
CA ASN A 432 -1.80 16.71 -8.85
C ASN A 432 -0.52 16.26 -8.12
N GLY A 433 0.65 16.55 -8.69
CA GLY A 433 1.94 16.20 -8.09
C GLY A 433 2.35 17.06 -6.89
N HIS A 434 1.74 18.23 -6.71
CA HIS A 434 2.13 19.20 -5.67
C HIS A 434 1.22 19.16 -4.42
N GLU A 435 0.49 18.07 -4.24
CA GLU A 435 -0.49 17.88 -3.16
C GLU A 435 0.11 17.00 -2.04
N TYR A 436 1.22 17.47 -1.46
CA TYR A 436 1.91 16.77 -0.38
C TYR A 436 1.10 16.77 0.91
N VAL A 437 1.26 15.70 1.69
CA VAL A 437 0.72 15.56 3.04
C VAL A 437 1.90 15.48 3.99
N THR A 438 1.97 16.39 4.96
CA THR A 438 3.17 16.58 5.79
C THR A 438 2.83 16.67 7.27
N CYS A 439 3.81 16.30 8.09
CA CYS A 439 3.71 16.21 9.54
C CYS A 439 2.72 15.13 9.97
N LEU A 440 2.96 14.50 11.11
CA LEU A 440 1.96 13.67 11.78
C LEU A 440 2.15 13.85 13.26
N GLU A 441 1.27 14.60 13.90
CA GLU A 441 1.35 14.91 15.33
C GLU A 441 0.15 14.41 16.07
N THR A 442 0.31 14.24 17.38
CA THR A 442 -0.79 13.83 18.26
C THR A 442 -1.01 14.82 19.39
N ASP A 443 -2.26 15.05 19.76
CA ASP A 443 -2.59 15.72 21.01
C ASP A 443 -2.58 14.76 22.22
N SER A 444 -2.82 15.29 23.41
CA SER A 444 -2.90 14.52 24.65
C SER A 444 -4.07 13.53 24.73
N ARG A 445 -5.04 13.60 23.79
CA ARG A 445 -6.13 12.64 23.64
C ARG A 445 -5.76 11.51 22.66
N GLY A 446 -4.61 11.61 21.99
CA GLY A 446 -4.14 10.67 20.98
C GLY A 446 -4.76 10.89 19.61
N TRP A 447 -5.42 12.02 19.35
CA TRP A 447 -5.91 12.35 18.02
C TRP A 447 -4.76 12.75 17.10
N PHE A 448 -4.80 12.32 15.85
CA PHE A 448 -3.79 12.64 14.84
C PHE A 448 -4.11 13.93 14.11
N TYR A 449 -3.07 14.70 13.80
CA TYR A 449 -3.14 15.95 13.05
C TYR A 449 -2.06 15.96 11.97
N PHE A 450 -2.43 16.36 10.76
CA PHE A 450 -1.50 16.50 9.64
C PHE A 450 -1.93 17.59 8.67
N LEU A 451 -0.98 18.15 7.93
CA LEU A 451 -1.24 19.20 6.96
C LEU A 451 -1.37 18.60 5.56
N LYS A 452 -2.36 19.08 4.82
CA LYS A 452 -2.50 18.78 3.39
C LYS A 452 -2.29 20.06 2.58
N GLY A 453 -1.32 20.03 1.67
CA GLY A 453 -1.04 21.15 0.77
C GLY A 453 -2.24 21.49 -0.12
N ASN A 454 -2.35 22.76 -0.52
CA ASN A 454 -3.27 23.19 -1.57
C ASN A 454 -2.51 23.25 -2.90
N CYS A 455 -3.09 22.72 -3.98
CA CYS A 455 -2.57 22.99 -5.31
C CYS A 455 -3.59 23.60 -6.27
N ASP A 456 -4.84 23.13 -6.29
CA ASP A 456 -5.81 23.59 -7.29
C ASP A 456 -7.26 23.70 -6.79
N GLY A 457 -7.52 23.47 -5.50
CA GLY A 457 -8.85 23.63 -4.89
C GLY A 457 -9.89 22.59 -5.33
N LYS A 458 -9.46 21.46 -5.91
CA LYS A 458 -10.37 20.40 -6.38
C LYS A 458 -10.93 19.56 -5.25
N THR A 459 -10.16 19.39 -4.17
CA THR A 459 -10.56 18.57 -3.04
C THR A 459 -11.07 19.46 -1.90
N ASP A 460 -12.01 18.95 -1.10
CA ASP A 460 -12.50 19.64 0.09
C ASP A 460 -11.42 19.79 1.18
N HIS A 461 -10.32 19.05 1.03
CA HIS A 461 -9.23 18.97 2.00
C HIS A 461 -7.99 19.77 1.56
N ASP A 462 -8.02 20.45 0.42
CA ASP A 462 -6.89 21.23 -0.08
C ASP A 462 -6.55 22.38 0.89
N GLY A 463 -5.28 22.47 1.30
CA GLY A 463 -4.79 23.53 2.19
C GLY A 463 -5.30 23.44 3.64
N CYS A 464 -5.71 22.25 4.07
CA CYS A 464 -6.33 22.06 5.38
C CYS A 464 -5.37 21.43 6.41
N LEU A 465 -5.56 21.78 7.68
CA LEU A 465 -5.14 20.94 8.81
C LEU A 465 -6.23 19.89 9.03
N LEU A 466 -5.88 18.62 8.83
CA LEU A 466 -6.79 17.50 9.01
C LEU A 466 -6.60 16.90 10.40
N ARG A 467 -7.69 16.41 10.97
CA ARG A 467 -7.72 15.73 12.27
C ARG A 467 -8.39 14.37 12.13
N VAL A 468 -7.74 13.33 12.62
CA VAL A 468 -8.27 11.96 12.65
C VAL A 468 -8.29 11.50 14.11
N SER A 469 -9.48 11.15 14.60
CA SER A 469 -9.63 10.58 15.94
C SER A 469 -9.29 9.09 15.96
N LEU A 470 -8.93 8.58 17.14
CA LEU A 470 -8.78 7.14 17.41
C LEU A 470 -10.09 6.36 17.23
#